data_AF-A0A430B661-F1
#
_entry.id   AF-A0A430B661-F1
#
_cell.length_a   1.000
_cell.length_b   1.000
_cell.length_c   1.000
_cell.angle_alpha   90.00
_cell.angle_beta   90.00
_cell.angle_gamma   90.00
#
_symmetry.space_group_name_H-M   'P 1'
#
loop_
_entity.id
_entity.type
_entity.pdbx_description
1 polymer ?
#
loop_
_entity_poly.entity_id
_entity_poly.type
_entity_poly.pdbx_seq_one_letter_code
_entity_poly.pdbx_strand_id
1 'polypeptide(L)'
;MKKIGMKIFSIIFLTLSLASCGKNDTYDQSMQKAKEAIIERKFEQADGFVEMALESRPNEEEAKKYQKQIKLYSEALTLKEKKEIDGAISKLDEVIEVKKGSEKLIEYAKKEKNDLETQKDEPKKDDSKKESGEKEESNDLWNSSKADNLKRFMSDFSQTMGQDYKEYSQSKDVDLYGIKLPSEVLKDKWKMAVNNQPVQLEWSKTGKGKSQYQLVAVYSDAETQPNMEKHVYFFIIEEGHPKVMVTQQNQGNEESYLHFKESQNVDLNDSFQSIVEGKEVVKKETSTQSSGISSFPEAKDFVLNHKASWTYGLEDKNESNIEVISVNENHQEISEDDNGSYYMIVVSTDDDDGSITGGGKQFKVYTDEKLFQRVGMHGFDQIYP
;
A
#
# COMPACT_ATOMS: atom_id res chain seq x y z
N MET A 1 3.15 35.72 50.21
CA MET A 1 2.20 34.60 50.34
C MET A 1 2.13 33.93 48.98
N LYS A 2 2.99 32.95 48.66
CA LYS A 2 2.82 31.50 48.80
C LYS A 2 1.48 30.95 48.27
N LYS A 3 1.65 29.98 47.34
CA LYS A 3 0.75 28.90 46.87
C LYS A 3 0.08 29.16 45.51
N ILE A 4 -0.04 28.21 44.58
CA ILE A 4 0.42 26.82 44.42
C ILE A 4 0.24 26.53 42.90
N GLY A 5 1.18 25.82 42.29
CA GLY A 5 1.05 25.39 40.89
C GLY A 5 0.00 24.29 40.72
N MET A 6 -0.70 24.32 39.60
CA MET A 6 -1.55 23.23 39.15
C MET A 6 -1.15 22.90 37.71
N LYS A 7 -0.31 21.87 37.56
CA LYS A 7 -0.05 21.24 36.27
C LYS A 7 -1.33 20.49 35.88
N ILE A 8 -2.02 20.96 34.85
CA ILE A 8 -3.13 20.25 34.23
C ILE A 8 -2.50 19.25 33.25
N PHE A 9 -2.37 18.00 33.68
CA PHE A 9 -2.21 16.87 32.76
C PHE A 9 -3.52 16.75 31.99
N SER A 10 -3.51 17.15 30.72
CA SER A 10 -4.65 16.94 29.82
C SER A 10 -4.67 15.46 29.45
N ILE A 11 -5.34 14.65 30.26
CA ILE A 11 -5.72 13.28 29.93
C ILE A 11 -6.80 13.41 28.86
N ILE A 12 -6.43 13.18 27.60
CA ILE A 12 -7.39 13.02 26.52
C ILE A 12 -8.13 11.72 26.80
N PHE A 13 -9.34 11.86 27.33
CA PHE A 13 -10.33 10.80 27.41
C PHE A 13 -10.73 10.46 25.97
N LEU A 14 -10.03 9.49 25.38
CA LEU A 14 -10.45 8.86 24.13
C LEU A 14 -11.70 8.04 24.45
N THR A 15 -12.88 8.63 24.24
CA THR A 15 -14.15 7.92 24.34
C THR A 15 -14.21 6.89 23.22
N LEU A 16 -13.74 5.68 23.50
CA LEU A 16 -14.03 4.50 22.69
C LEU A 16 -15.53 4.20 22.83
N SER A 17 -16.25 4.40 21.73
CA SER A 17 -17.59 3.86 21.54
C SER A 17 -17.50 2.33 21.58
N LEU A 18 -17.79 1.74 22.73
CA LEU A 18 -17.93 0.30 22.88
C LEU A 18 -19.23 -0.13 22.18
N ALA A 19 -19.11 -0.54 20.92
CA ALA A 19 -20.08 -1.46 20.34
C ALA A 19 -19.96 -2.79 21.11
N SER A 20 -21.02 -3.08 21.86
CA SER A 20 -21.23 -4.33 22.57
C SER A 20 -21.28 -5.51 21.60
N CYS A 21 -20.18 -6.27 21.51
CA CYS A 21 -20.15 -7.66 21.07
C CYS A 21 -19.26 -8.47 22.03
N GLY A 22 -19.63 -9.73 22.23
CA GLY A 22 -19.41 -10.50 23.45
C GLY A 22 -17.96 -10.68 23.91
N LYS A 23 -17.76 -10.65 25.24
CA LYS A 23 -16.57 -11.09 26.00
C LYS A 23 -15.25 -11.10 25.18
N ASN A 24 -14.81 -9.93 24.73
CA ASN A 24 -13.49 -9.79 24.13
C ASN A 24 -12.43 -9.81 25.25
N ASP A 25 -11.56 -10.80 25.20
CA ASP A 25 -10.36 -10.84 26.01
C ASP A 25 -9.38 -9.78 25.48
N THR A 26 -8.93 -8.87 26.35
CA THR A 26 -8.08 -7.73 25.98
C THR A 26 -6.74 -8.16 25.37
N TYR A 27 -6.30 -9.38 25.65
CA TYR A 27 -5.11 -9.98 25.05
C TYR A 27 -5.32 -10.29 23.56
N ASP A 28 -6.37 -11.04 23.20
CA ASP A 28 -6.62 -11.47 21.82
C ASP A 28 -6.77 -10.26 20.86
N GLN A 29 -7.50 -9.23 21.29
CA GLN A 29 -7.67 -8.01 20.51
C GLN A 29 -6.34 -7.27 20.31
N SER A 30 -5.52 -7.19 21.36
CA SER A 30 -4.24 -6.50 21.31
C SER A 30 -3.25 -7.25 20.41
N MET A 31 -3.24 -8.59 20.49
CA MET A 31 -2.44 -9.44 19.61
C MET A 31 -2.88 -9.37 18.15
N GLN A 32 -4.18 -9.25 17.87
CA GLN A 32 -4.66 -9.04 16.50
C GLN A 32 -4.15 -7.71 15.93
N LYS A 33 -4.29 -6.61 16.68
CA LYS A 33 -3.79 -5.30 16.26
C LYS A 33 -2.27 -5.28 16.08
N ALA A 34 -1.53 -6.01 16.90
CA ALA A 34 -0.09 -6.19 16.72
C ALA A 34 0.23 -6.90 15.39
N LYS A 35 -0.53 -7.96 15.04
CA LYS A 35 -0.37 -8.70 13.78
C LYS A 35 -0.67 -7.80 12.57
N GLU A 36 -1.75 -7.02 12.63
CA GLU A 36 -2.10 -6.03 11.60
C GLU A 36 -1.01 -4.96 11.45
N ALA A 37 -0.53 -4.38 12.56
CA ALA A 37 0.54 -3.38 12.54
C ALA A 37 1.87 -3.94 11.99
N ILE A 38 2.19 -5.23 12.22
CA ILE A 38 3.35 -5.89 11.59
C ILE A 38 3.17 -5.97 10.08
N ILE A 39 1.99 -6.36 9.60
CA ILE A 39 1.67 -6.44 8.15
C ILE A 39 1.81 -5.05 7.51
N GLU A 40 1.34 -4.02 8.20
CA GLU A 40 1.47 -2.61 7.78
C GLU A 40 2.88 -2.02 8.00
N ARG A 41 3.85 -2.83 8.47
CA ARG A 41 5.23 -2.42 8.79
C ARG A 41 5.34 -1.29 9.82
N LYS A 42 4.32 -1.09 10.66
CA LYS A 42 4.28 -0.13 11.77
C LYS A 42 4.84 -0.77 13.04
N PHE A 43 6.14 -1.07 13.05
CA PHE A 43 6.76 -1.89 14.10
C PHE A 43 6.70 -1.30 15.52
N GLU A 44 6.76 0.03 15.67
CA GLU A 44 6.58 0.69 16.97
C GLU A 44 5.16 0.54 17.51
N GLN A 45 4.14 0.68 16.64
CA GLN A 45 2.75 0.43 17.01
C GLN A 45 2.51 -1.04 17.34
N ALA A 46 3.12 -1.95 16.57
CA ALA A 46 3.07 -3.37 16.84
C ALA A 46 3.64 -3.71 18.23
N ASP A 47 4.81 -3.15 18.60
CA ASP A 47 5.40 -3.35 19.93
C ASP A 47 4.45 -2.84 21.02
N GLY A 48 3.88 -1.65 20.86
CA GLY A 48 2.89 -1.10 21.80
C GLY A 48 1.64 -1.97 21.96
N PHE A 49 1.13 -2.56 20.88
CA PHE A 49 0.02 -3.51 20.96
C PHE A 49 0.40 -4.83 21.65
N VAL A 50 1.62 -5.34 21.42
CA VAL A 50 2.13 -6.52 22.14
C VAL A 50 2.33 -6.22 23.62
N GLU A 51 2.79 -5.02 23.98
CA GLU A 51 2.88 -4.58 25.38
C GLU A 51 1.51 -4.57 26.06
N MET A 52 0.49 -4.00 25.42
CA MET A 52 -0.88 -4.04 25.95
C MET A 52 -1.41 -5.48 26.11
N ALA A 53 -1.05 -6.39 25.21
CA ALA A 53 -1.38 -7.81 25.37
C ALA A 53 -0.69 -8.41 26.61
N LEU A 54 0.62 -8.16 26.78
CA LEU A 54 1.40 -8.65 27.91
C LEU A 54 0.99 -8.02 29.25
N GLU A 55 0.48 -6.79 29.26
CA GLU A 55 -0.11 -6.19 30.47
C GLU A 55 -1.33 -6.97 30.95
N SER A 56 -2.17 -7.44 30.01
CA SER A 56 -3.34 -8.27 30.32
C SER A 56 -2.94 -9.70 30.70
N ARG A 57 -1.98 -10.29 29.97
CA ARG A 57 -1.48 -11.64 30.22
C ARG A 57 0.06 -11.72 30.18
N PRO A 58 0.74 -11.42 31.31
CA PRO A 58 2.21 -11.30 31.35
C PRO A 58 2.99 -12.58 31.06
N ASN A 59 2.34 -13.74 31.16
CA ASN A 59 2.98 -15.04 31.01
C ASN A 59 2.74 -15.68 29.63
N GLU A 60 2.13 -14.96 28.70
CA GLU A 60 1.88 -15.47 27.35
C GLU A 60 3.16 -15.52 26.53
N GLU A 61 3.62 -16.73 26.26
CA GLU A 61 4.90 -16.97 25.59
C GLU A 61 4.89 -16.56 24.10
N GLU A 62 3.73 -16.59 23.44
CA GLU A 62 3.60 -16.09 22.05
C GLU A 62 3.84 -14.57 22.00
N ALA A 63 3.16 -13.79 22.86
CA ALA A 63 3.31 -12.34 22.89
C ALA A 63 4.76 -11.91 23.23
N LYS A 64 5.42 -12.58 24.19
CA LYS A 64 6.85 -12.31 24.47
C LYS A 64 7.76 -12.55 23.27
N LYS A 65 7.45 -13.57 22.44
CA LYS A 65 8.21 -13.87 21.23
C LYS A 65 7.98 -12.85 20.13
N TYR A 66 6.73 -12.41 19.95
CA TYR A 66 6.41 -11.29 19.07
C TYR A 66 7.19 -10.04 19.48
N GLN A 67 7.16 -9.68 20.77
CA GLN A 67 7.90 -8.54 21.30
C GLN A 67 9.41 -8.66 21.03
N LYS A 68 9.99 -9.83 21.29
CA LYS A 68 11.41 -10.09 21.04
C LYS A 68 11.75 -9.94 19.55
N GLN A 69 10.94 -10.50 18.65
CA GLN A 69 11.18 -10.39 17.21
C GLN A 69 11.07 -8.96 16.70
N ILE A 70 10.05 -8.21 17.15
CA ILE A 70 9.88 -6.81 16.77
C ILE A 70 11.11 -6.00 17.18
N LYS A 71 11.59 -6.17 18.42
CA LYS A 71 12.79 -5.45 18.92
C LYS A 71 14.06 -5.80 18.13
N LEU A 72 14.32 -7.08 17.90
CA LEU A 72 15.45 -7.53 17.10
C LEU A 72 15.39 -7.03 15.66
N TYR A 73 14.20 -7.03 15.05
CA TYR A 73 14.01 -6.55 13.69
C TYR A 73 14.23 -5.04 13.60
N SER A 74 13.70 -4.27 14.55
CA SER A 74 13.94 -2.82 14.65
C SER A 74 15.42 -2.49 14.85
N GLU A 75 16.13 -3.25 15.68
CA GLU A 75 17.60 -3.12 15.83
C GLU A 75 18.34 -3.38 14.51
N ALA A 76 17.92 -4.40 13.75
CA ALA A 76 18.49 -4.69 12.44
C ALA A 76 18.31 -3.54 11.45
N LEU A 77 17.12 -2.91 11.43
CA LEU A 77 16.85 -1.73 10.61
C LEU A 77 17.74 -0.54 11.00
N THR A 78 17.92 -0.29 12.30
CA THR A 78 18.84 0.76 12.79
C THR A 78 20.29 0.48 12.39
N LEU A 79 20.75 -0.76 12.45
CA LEU A 79 22.10 -1.13 12.02
C LEU A 79 22.28 -0.98 10.50
N LYS A 80 21.25 -1.31 9.72
CA LYS A 80 21.20 -1.09 8.27
C LYS A 80 21.32 0.40 7.92
N GLU A 81 20.58 1.27 8.62
CA GLU A 81 20.69 2.74 8.47
C GLU A 81 22.11 3.25 8.78
N LYS A 82 22.75 2.70 9.80
CA LYS A 82 24.14 3.00 10.18
C LYS A 82 25.19 2.36 9.26
N LYS A 83 24.75 1.57 8.26
CA LYS A 83 25.61 0.80 7.34
C LYS A 83 26.49 -0.24 8.06
N GLU A 84 26.08 -0.69 9.24
CA GLU A 84 26.71 -1.77 9.98
C GLU A 84 26.14 -3.12 9.50
N ILE A 85 26.47 -3.49 8.25
CA ILE A 85 25.82 -4.59 7.50
C ILE A 85 25.94 -5.94 8.21
N ASP A 86 27.12 -6.29 8.73
CA ASP A 86 27.32 -7.55 9.46
C ASP A 86 26.49 -7.59 10.75
N GLY A 87 26.35 -6.45 11.43
CA GLY A 87 25.50 -6.32 12.61
C GLY A 87 24.02 -6.46 12.27
N ALA A 88 23.59 -5.84 11.17
CA ALA A 88 22.21 -5.96 10.67
C ALA A 88 21.88 -7.41 10.32
N ILE A 89 22.72 -8.10 9.54
CA ILE A 89 22.55 -9.50 9.18
C ILE A 89 22.49 -10.39 10.43
N SER A 90 23.39 -10.19 11.39
CA SER A 90 23.39 -10.93 12.66
C SER A 90 22.06 -10.77 13.41
N LYS A 91 21.49 -9.56 13.43
CA LYS A 91 20.19 -9.31 14.08
C LYS A 91 19.03 -9.93 13.32
N LEU A 92 19.07 -9.94 11.99
CA LEU A 92 18.06 -10.62 11.17
C LEU A 92 18.08 -12.14 11.40
N ASP A 93 19.26 -12.74 11.58
CA ASP A 93 19.38 -14.14 11.97
C ASP A 93 18.75 -14.41 13.35
N GLU A 94 18.99 -13.54 14.33
CA GLU A 94 18.33 -13.65 15.64
C GLU A 94 16.79 -13.57 15.51
N VAL A 95 16.24 -12.76 14.59
CA VAL A 95 14.78 -12.70 14.32
C VAL A 95 14.26 -14.05 13.77
N ILE A 96 14.99 -14.63 12.82
CA ILE A 96 14.63 -15.90 12.15
C ILE A 96 14.67 -17.09 13.13
N GLU A 97 15.58 -17.06 14.11
CA GLU A 97 15.71 -18.11 15.12
C GLU A 97 14.56 -18.15 16.14
N VAL A 98 13.83 -17.04 16.34
CA VAL A 98 12.71 -17.01 17.28
C VAL A 98 11.52 -17.81 16.73
N LYS A 99 11.39 -19.07 17.17
CA LYS A 99 10.29 -19.96 16.78
C LYS A 99 8.99 -19.66 17.54
N LYS A 100 7.86 -19.76 16.84
CA LYS A 100 6.50 -19.49 17.36
C LYS A 100 6.28 -18.02 17.75
N GLY A 101 6.92 -17.10 17.03
CA GLY A 101 6.55 -15.69 16.99
C GLY A 101 5.83 -15.36 15.68
N SER A 102 5.98 -14.14 15.17
CA SER A 102 5.42 -13.70 13.89
C SER A 102 6.13 -14.33 12.70
N GLU A 103 5.41 -15.12 11.91
CA GLU A 103 5.89 -15.67 10.64
C GLU A 103 6.18 -14.56 9.62
N LYS A 104 5.40 -13.48 9.63
CA LYS A 104 5.59 -12.33 8.73
C LYS A 104 6.91 -11.60 9.00
N LEU A 105 7.30 -11.45 10.26
CA LEU A 105 8.61 -10.88 10.60
C LEU A 105 9.77 -11.77 10.16
N ILE A 106 9.60 -13.10 10.20
CA ILE A 106 10.60 -14.04 9.67
C ILE A 106 10.72 -13.90 8.15
N GLU A 107 9.61 -13.76 7.44
CA GLU A 107 9.58 -13.51 5.99
C GLU A 107 10.33 -12.22 5.65
N TYR A 108 10.01 -11.11 6.32
CA TYR A 108 10.72 -9.84 6.15
C TYR A 108 12.21 -9.97 6.47
N ALA A 109 12.58 -10.65 7.55
CA ALA A 109 13.97 -10.82 7.94
C ALA A 109 14.78 -11.63 6.92
N LYS A 110 14.21 -12.69 6.36
CA LYS A 110 14.84 -13.47 5.28
C LYS A 110 15.08 -12.64 4.03
N LYS A 111 14.07 -11.86 3.62
CA LYS A 111 14.17 -10.99 2.45
C LYS A 111 15.28 -9.95 2.64
N GLU A 112 15.23 -9.21 3.75
CA GLU A 112 16.25 -8.19 4.06
C GLU A 112 17.65 -8.78 4.20
N LYS A 113 17.78 -9.98 4.78
CA LYS A 113 19.08 -10.65 4.89
C LYS A 113 19.66 -10.97 3.51
N ASN A 114 18.87 -11.54 2.61
CA ASN A 114 19.31 -11.84 1.24
C ASN A 114 19.72 -10.57 0.48
N ASP A 115 18.98 -9.47 0.66
CA ASP A 115 19.27 -8.17 0.05
C ASP A 115 20.58 -7.56 0.59
N LEU A 116 20.95 -7.85 1.84
CA LEU A 116 22.21 -7.40 2.46
C LEU A 116 23.41 -8.29 2.12
N GLU A 117 23.21 -9.61 2.00
CA GLU A 117 24.26 -10.55 1.59
C GLU A 117 24.69 -10.31 0.14
N THR A 118 23.74 -10.02 -0.75
CA THR A 118 24.04 -9.67 -2.15
C THR A 118 24.83 -8.37 -2.30
N GLN A 119 24.67 -7.41 -1.38
CA GLN A 119 25.48 -6.18 -1.32
C GLN A 119 26.92 -6.41 -0.82
N LYS A 120 27.20 -7.54 -0.16
CA LYS A 120 28.52 -7.88 0.38
C LYS A 120 29.45 -8.51 -0.67
N ASP A 121 28.87 -9.15 -1.69
CA ASP A 121 29.58 -9.94 -2.70
C ASP A 121 29.92 -9.20 -4.00
N GLU A 122 29.60 -7.90 -4.13
CA GLU A 122 30.06 -7.11 -5.28
C GLU A 122 31.57 -6.77 -5.19
N PRO A 123 32.38 -7.15 -6.20
CA PRO A 123 33.80 -6.82 -6.20
C PRO A 123 34.00 -5.34 -6.53
N LYS A 124 34.71 -4.61 -5.66
CA LYS A 124 35.28 -3.29 -5.97
C LYS A 124 36.09 -3.38 -7.26
N LYS A 125 35.63 -2.76 -8.35
CA LYS A 125 36.43 -2.58 -9.57
C LYS A 125 36.82 -1.14 -9.80
N ASP A 126 38.12 -1.04 -10.03
CA ASP A 126 38.99 0.10 -10.21
C ASP A 126 38.70 0.86 -11.52
N ASP A 127 39.02 2.14 -11.47
CA ASP A 127 38.69 3.20 -12.42
C ASP A 127 39.60 3.11 -13.65
N SER A 128 39.03 3.03 -14.87
CA SER A 128 39.79 3.20 -16.12
C SER A 128 38.90 3.62 -17.29
N LYS A 129 38.90 4.94 -17.46
CA LYS A 129 38.35 5.78 -18.54
C LYS A 129 38.68 5.30 -19.96
N LYS A 130 37.66 5.17 -20.83
CA LYS A 130 37.77 5.42 -22.27
C LYS A 130 36.42 5.86 -22.87
N GLU A 131 36.41 7.09 -23.37
CA GLU A 131 35.26 7.79 -23.96
C GLU A 131 34.77 7.14 -25.27
N SER A 132 33.48 6.85 -25.33
CA SER A 132 32.62 7.07 -26.50
C SER A 132 31.21 7.35 -25.97
N GLY A 133 30.61 8.47 -26.41
CA GLY A 133 29.47 9.10 -25.75
C GLY A 133 28.16 8.35 -25.92
N GLU A 134 27.68 7.77 -24.82
CA GLU A 134 26.28 7.56 -24.47
C GLU A 134 26.18 7.62 -22.93
N LYS A 135 25.08 8.18 -22.44
CA LYS A 135 24.91 8.78 -21.11
C LYS A 135 25.33 7.89 -19.95
N GLU A 136 26.02 8.51 -18.99
CA GLU A 136 26.24 8.04 -17.62
C GLU A 136 25.02 7.24 -17.11
N GLU A 137 25.22 5.98 -16.73
CA GLU A 137 24.31 5.30 -15.81
C GLU A 137 24.38 6.08 -14.49
N SER A 138 23.53 7.09 -14.39
CA SER A 138 23.40 7.86 -13.17
C SER A 138 22.85 6.94 -12.10
N ASN A 139 23.44 7.01 -10.90
CA ASN A 139 22.92 6.40 -9.67
C ASN A 139 21.53 6.97 -9.29
N ASP A 140 20.79 7.61 -10.20
CA ASP A 140 19.54 8.30 -9.93
C ASP A 140 18.39 7.30 -9.78
N LEU A 141 17.61 7.52 -8.72
CA LEU A 141 16.44 6.70 -8.43
C LEU A 141 15.29 6.96 -9.41
N TRP A 142 15.31 8.11 -10.09
CA TRP A 142 14.37 8.49 -11.12
C TRP A 142 15.07 9.02 -12.37
N ASN A 143 14.49 8.78 -13.54
CA ASN A 143 14.98 9.32 -14.81
C ASN A 143 13.85 9.34 -15.85
N SER A 144 14.13 9.83 -17.06
CA SER A 144 13.12 9.92 -18.13
C SER A 144 12.58 8.57 -18.58
N SER A 145 13.40 7.51 -18.61
CA SER A 145 12.92 6.17 -18.99
C SER A 145 11.93 5.62 -17.97
N LYS A 146 12.18 5.87 -16.69
CA LYS A 146 11.25 5.51 -15.60
C LYS A 146 9.95 6.31 -15.69
N ALA A 147 10.04 7.59 -16.03
CA ALA A 147 8.86 8.43 -16.28
C ALA A 147 8.02 7.91 -17.46
N ASP A 148 8.65 7.50 -18.57
CA ASP A 148 7.94 6.91 -19.72
C ASP A 148 7.27 5.57 -19.37
N ASN A 149 7.89 4.75 -18.51
CA ASN A 149 7.29 3.52 -18.03
C ASN A 149 6.09 3.80 -17.12
N LEU A 150 6.22 4.75 -16.20
CA LEU A 150 5.11 5.18 -15.34
C LEU A 150 3.94 5.72 -16.16
N LYS A 151 4.23 6.52 -17.19
CA LYS A 151 3.20 7.06 -18.08
C LYS A 151 2.43 5.98 -18.83
N ARG A 152 3.11 4.95 -19.32
CA ARG A 152 2.45 3.78 -19.94
C ARG A 152 1.57 3.05 -18.95
N PHE A 153 2.11 2.72 -17.79
CA PHE A 153 1.35 2.09 -16.72
C PHE A 153 0.11 2.91 -16.34
N MET A 154 0.23 4.23 -16.16
CA MET A 154 -0.91 5.08 -15.81
C MET A 154 -1.97 5.13 -16.91
N SER A 155 -1.59 5.00 -18.18
CA SER A 155 -2.55 4.86 -19.29
C SER A 155 -3.36 3.56 -19.18
N ASP A 156 -2.69 2.44 -18.86
CA ASP A 156 -3.35 1.14 -18.70
C ASP A 156 -4.22 1.14 -17.45
N PHE A 157 -3.69 1.65 -16.33
CA PHE A 157 -4.41 1.86 -15.08
C PHE A 157 -5.69 2.68 -15.30
N SER A 158 -5.59 3.76 -16.06
CA SER A 158 -6.75 4.57 -16.46
C SER A 158 -7.85 3.76 -17.13
N GLN A 159 -7.48 2.90 -18.08
CA GLN A 159 -8.43 2.06 -18.79
C GLN A 159 -9.05 1.01 -17.86
N THR A 160 -8.23 0.32 -17.06
CA THR A 160 -8.67 -0.69 -16.11
C THR A 160 -9.64 -0.11 -15.06
N MET A 161 -9.35 1.10 -14.58
CA MET A 161 -10.18 1.74 -13.57
C MET A 161 -11.40 2.46 -14.16
N GLY A 162 -11.45 2.68 -15.48
CA GLY A 162 -12.48 3.50 -16.11
C GLY A 162 -12.35 4.99 -15.75
N GLN A 163 -11.15 5.45 -15.43
CA GLN A 163 -10.85 6.80 -14.91
C GLN A 163 -9.78 7.46 -15.78
N ASP A 164 -9.95 8.72 -16.19
CA ASP A 164 -9.01 9.42 -17.08
C ASP A 164 -7.93 10.19 -16.29
N TYR A 165 -6.85 9.49 -15.93
CA TYR A 165 -5.70 10.05 -15.20
C TYR A 165 -4.74 10.75 -16.16
N LYS A 166 -4.54 12.05 -15.94
CA LYS A 166 -3.61 12.87 -16.71
C LYS A 166 -2.37 13.20 -15.89
N GLU A 167 -1.24 13.33 -16.58
CA GLU A 167 0.02 13.75 -15.99
C GLU A 167 0.05 15.28 -15.78
N TYR A 168 0.56 15.69 -14.63
CA TYR A 168 0.76 17.08 -14.20
C TYR A 168 2.20 17.30 -13.74
N SER A 169 2.63 18.57 -13.69
CA SER A 169 4.02 18.93 -13.42
C SER A 169 4.11 20.31 -12.74
N GLN A 170 5.33 20.73 -12.36
CA GLN A 170 5.56 22.05 -11.75
C GLN A 170 5.04 23.24 -12.57
N SER A 171 4.89 23.08 -13.90
CA SER A 171 4.39 24.11 -14.82
C SER A 171 3.00 23.79 -15.39
N LYS A 172 2.39 22.67 -15.01
CA LYS A 172 1.09 22.24 -15.48
C LYS A 172 0.30 21.70 -14.30
N ASP A 173 -0.58 22.51 -13.74
CA ASP A 173 -1.35 22.17 -12.56
C ASP A 173 -2.68 21.48 -12.89
N VAL A 174 -3.12 20.62 -11.98
CA VAL A 174 -4.50 20.19 -11.85
C VAL A 174 -5.24 21.07 -10.85
N ASP A 175 -6.56 21.23 -11.03
CA ASP A 175 -7.44 21.91 -10.08
C ASP A 175 -8.16 20.88 -9.21
N LEU A 176 -7.76 20.78 -7.94
CA LEU A 176 -8.45 20.00 -6.92
C LEU A 176 -9.25 20.93 -6.02
N TYR A 177 -10.53 21.14 -6.37
CA TYR A 177 -11.48 21.98 -5.62
C TYR A 177 -10.97 23.40 -5.31
N GLY A 178 -10.28 24.01 -6.28
CA GLY A 178 -9.71 25.36 -6.19
C GLY A 178 -8.22 25.39 -5.83
N ILE A 179 -7.63 24.27 -5.39
CA ILE A 179 -6.19 24.16 -5.10
C ILE A 179 -5.44 23.73 -6.36
N LYS A 180 -4.40 24.50 -6.75
CA LYS A 180 -3.61 24.18 -7.95
C LYS A 180 -2.42 23.28 -7.60
N LEU A 181 -2.44 22.03 -8.04
CA LEU A 181 -1.43 21.03 -7.71
C LEU A 181 -0.59 20.61 -8.92
N PRO A 182 0.73 20.40 -8.76
CA PRO A 182 1.48 20.48 -7.50
C PRO A 182 1.98 21.89 -7.15
N SER A 183 1.74 22.93 -7.95
CA SER A 183 2.48 24.18 -7.77
C SER A 183 2.20 24.93 -6.47
N GLU A 184 1.00 24.82 -5.87
CA GLU A 184 0.72 25.49 -4.60
C GLU A 184 1.35 24.81 -3.39
N VAL A 185 1.51 23.49 -3.43
CA VAL A 185 2.26 22.77 -2.39
C VAL A 185 3.78 22.95 -2.55
N LEU A 186 4.28 23.00 -3.79
CA LEU A 186 5.71 23.26 -4.06
C LEU A 186 6.14 24.70 -3.78
N LYS A 187 5.19 25.64 -3.63
CA LYS A 187 5.44 27.07 -3.33
C LYS A 187 5.04 27.44 -1.90
N ASP A 188 4.78 26.45 -1.04
CA ASP A 188 4.38 26.63 0.36
C ASP A 188 3.10 27.48 0.57
N LYS A 189 2.23 27.59 -0.43
CA LYS A 189 0.90 28.21 -0.24
C LYS A 189 -0.04 27.27 0.51
N TRP A 190 0.06 25.99 0.19
CA TRP A 190 -0.49 24.87 0.95
C TRP A 190 0.67 24.00 1.41
N LYS A 191 0.51 23.32 2.54
CA LYS A 191 1.50 22.35 3.01
C LYS A 191 0.98 20.94 2.79
N MET A 192 1.75 20.12 2.08
CA MET A 192 1.50 18.68 2.07
C MET A 192 1.61 18.18 3.52
N ALA A 193 0.63 17.41 3.98
CA ALA A 193 0.63 16.83 5.30
C ALA A 193 0.41 15.32 5.23
N VAL A 194 1.24 14.56 5.97
CA VAL A 194 1.15 13.10 6.10
C VAL A 194 1.04 12.80 7.59
N ASN A 195 0.15 11.89 8.00
CA ASN A 195 -0.12 11.60 9.41
C ASN A 195 -0.39 12.87 10.24
N ASN A 196 -1.15 13.81 9.66
CA ASN A 196 -1.49 15.09 10.27
C ASN A 196 -0.28 16.01 10.59
N GLN A 197 0.87 15.77 9.99
CA GLN A 197 2.08 16.60 10.13
C GLN A 197 2.51 17.15 8.77
N PRO A 198 2.87 18.45 8.68
CA PRO A 198 3.34 19.02 7.43
C PRO A 198 4.71 18.43 7.07
N VAL A 199 4.91 18.12 5.79
CA VAL A 199 6.16 17.55 5.29
C VAL A 199 6.82 18.48 4.27
N GLN A 200 8.15 18.41 4.17
CA GLN A 200 8.88 19.14 3.13
C GLN A 200 8.89 18.33 1.84
N LEU A 201 8.31 18.92 0.80
CA LEU A 201 8.19 18.35 -0.53
C LEU A 201 9.03 19.16 -1.51
N GLU A 202 9.79 18.51 -2.37
CA GLU A 202 10.41 19.14 -3.53
C GLU A 202 10.19 18.31 -4.79
N TRP A 203 10.19 18.94 -5.95
CA TRP A 203 10.20 18.21 -7.21
C TRP A 203 11.62 17.71 -7.52
N SER A 204 11.75 16.45 -7.90
CA SER A 204 13.04 15.88 -8.31
C SER A 204 12.94 15.20 -9.67
N LYS A 205 13.92 15.48 -10.54
CA LYS A 205 14.07 14.77 -11.81
C LYS A 205 14.87 13.47 -11.67
N THR A 206 15.56 13.31 -10.54
CA THR A 206 16.50 12.21 -10.28
C THR A 206 16.03 11.30 -9.13
N GLY A 207 14.94 11.65 -8.45
CA GLY A 207 14.48 10.95 -7.26
C GLY A 207 15.38 11.18 -6.04
N LYS A 208 16.29 12.16 -6.12
CA LYS A 208 17.17 12.59 -5.04
C LYS A 208 17.02 14.08 -4.80
N GLY A 209 17.28 14.52 -3.57
CA GLY A 209 17.26 15.93 -3.23
C GLY A 209 17.53 16.18 -1.75
N LYS A 210 17.14 17.35 -1.25
CA LYS A 210 17.38 17.80 0.14
C LYS A 210 16.17 17.59 1.06
N SER A 211 14.97 17.54 0.50
CA SER A 211 13.73 17.31 1.24
C SER A 211 13.63 15.85 1.68
N GLN A 212 12.71 15.54 2.60
CA GLN A 212 12.39 14.15 2.92
C GLN A 212 11.60 13.48 1.78
N TYR A 213 10.75 14.25 1.08
CA TYR A 213 9.88 13.78 0.03
C TYR A 213 10.30 14.36 -1.33
N GLN A 214 10.77 13.50 -2.24
CA GLN A 214 11.06 13.84 -3.64
C GLN A 214 9.85 13.50 -4.51
N LEU A 215 9.07 14.50 -4.89
CA LEU A 215 7.99 14.36 -5.87
C LEU A 215 8.58 14.17 -7.27
N VAL A 216 8.29 13.02 -7.89
CA VAL A 216 8.82 12.68 -9.22
C VAL A 216 7.76 12.68 -10.32
N ALA A 217 6.49 12.49 -9.98
CA ALA A 217 5.37 12.61 -10.91
C ALA A 217 4.05 12.89 -10.18
N VAL A 218 3.09 13.48 -10.91
CA VAL A 218 1.73 13.74 -10.43
C VAL A 218 0.73 13.28 -11.47
N TYR A 219 -0.26 12.51 -11.05
CA TYR A 219 -1.38 12.10 -11.89
C TYR A 219 -2.71 12.39 -11.22
N SER A 220 -3.71 12.77 -12.00
CA SER A 220 -5.05 13.04 -11.46
C SER A 220 -6.13 12.86 -12.51
N ASP A 221 -7.29 12.40 -12.05
CA ASP A 221 -8.54 12.25 -12.80
C ASP A 221 -9.51 13.44 -12.57
N ALA A 222 -9.07 14.47 -11.84
CA ALA A 222 -9.91 15.57 -11.38
C ALA A 222 -10.56 16.42 -12.49
N GLU A 223 -10.03 16.37 -13.71
CA GLU A 223 -10.61 17.06 -14.87
C GLU A 223 -11.87 16.39 -15.40
N THR A 224 -12.02 15.08 -15.19
CA THR A 224 -13.10 14.27 -15.76
C THR A 224 -14.04 13.74 -14.70
N GLN A 225 -13.55 13.50 -13.47
CA GLN A 225 -14.38 12.95 -12.41
C GLN A 225 -15.37 13.96 -11.80
N PRO A 226 -16.53 13.46 -11.34
CA PRO A 226 -17.49 14.26 -10.59
C PRO A 226 -16.88 14.95 -9.37
N ASN A 227 -17.55 16.00 -8.90
CA ASN A 227 -17.20 16.59 -7.61
C ASN A 227 -17.32 15.52 -6.51
N MET A 228 -16.45 15.60 -5.50
CA MET A 228 -16.26 14.61 -4.42
C MET A 228 -15.57 13.28 -4.82
N GLU A 229 -15.35 13.00 -6.10
CA GLU A 229 -14.76 11.74 -6.57
C GLU A 229 -13.37 11.93 -7.23
N LYS A 230 -12.72 13.06 -6.95
CA LYS A 230 -11.46 13.46 -7.59
C LYS A 230 -10.26 12.94 -6.80
N HIS A 231 -9.30 12.36 -7.51
CA HIS A 231 -8.06 11.82 -6.95
C HIS A 231 -6.87 12.58 -7.48
N VAL A 232 -5.91 12.87 -6.60
CA VAL A 232 -4.57 13.34 -7.00
C VAL A 232 -3.55 12.40 -6.39
N TYR A 233 -2.81 11.70 -7.26
CA TYR A 233 -1.70 10.84 -6.90
C TYR A 233 -0.37 11.56 -7.04
N PHE A 234 0.41 11.54 -5.96
CA PHE A 234 1.79 11.99 -5.92
C PHE A 234 2.69 10.76 -5.85
N PHE A 235 3.51 10.57 -6.89
CA PHE A 235 4.55 9.56 -6.92
C PHE A 235 5.81 10.14 -6.31
N ILE A 236 6.18 9.64 -5.14
CA ILE A 236 7.23 10.21 -4.30
C ILE A 236 8.29 9.18 -4.00
N ILE A 237 9.55 9.61 -3.99
CA ILE A 237 10.63 8.87 -3.35
C ILE A 237 10.87 9.49 -1.98
N GLU A 238 10.62 8.73 -0.93
CA GLU A 238 10.86 9.11 0.47
C GLU A 238 12.06 8.36 0.98
N GLU A 239 13.16 9.06 1.25
CA GLU A 239 14.42 8.46 1.75
C GLU A 239 14.89 7.26 0.92
N GLY A 240 14.71 7.34 -0.39
CA GLY A 240 15.08 6.29 -1.34
C GLY A 240 14.02 5.22 -1.59
N HIS A 241 12.91 5.24 -0.86
CA HIS A 241 11.81 4.29 -1.00
C HIS A 241 10.67 4.90 -1.84
N PRO A 242 10.24 4.24 -2.92
CA PRO A 242 9.09 4.69 -3.70
C PRO A 242 7.80 4.52 -2.92
N LYS A 243 6.97 5.57 -2.88
CA LYS A 243 5.62 5.58 -2.31
C LYS A 243 4.66 6.32 -3.23
N VAL A 244 3.43 5.82 -3.31
CA VAL A 244 2.34 6.53 -3.99
C VAL A 244 1.44 7.13 -2.91
N MET A 245 1.33 8.45 -2.92
CA MET A 245 0.48 9.19 -1.99
C MET A 245 -0.78 9.67 -2.71
N VAL A 246 -1.93 9.62 -2.07
CA VAL A 246 -3.21 10.07 -2.64
C VAL A 246 -3.87 11.11 -1.74
N THR A 247 -4.50 12.10 -2.38
CA THR A 247 -5.43 13.00 -1.71
C THR A 247 -6.74 13.07 -2.49
N GLN A 248 -7.84 13.12 -1.72
CA GLN A 248 -9.21 13.36 -2.17
C GLN A 248 -9.84 14.49 -1.33
N GLN A 249 -9.00 15.28 -0.63
CA GLN A 249 -9.48 16.30 0.28
C GLN A 249 -10.28 17.35 -0.49
N ASN A 250 -11.53 17.56 -0.05
CA ASN A 250 -12.51 18.46 -0.66
C ASN A 250 -12.86 19.66 0.23
N GLN A 251 -12.31 19.73 1.44
CA GLN A 251 -12.51 20.81 2.39
C GLN A 251 -11.17 21.42 2.78
N GLY A 252 -11.13 22.73 2.95
CA GLY A 252 -9.98 23.41 3.54
C GLY A 252 -9.91 23.20 5.06
N ASN A 253 -8.79 23.62 5.65
CA ASN A 253 -8.59 23.70 7.10
C ASN A 253 -7.90 25.02 7.46
N GLU A 254 -7.84 25.35 8.75
CA GLU A 254 -7.29 26.61 9.24
C GLU A 254 -5.77 26.70 9.03
N GLU A 255 -5.10 25.56 8.90
CA GLU A 255 -3.66 25.41 8.75
C GLU A 255 -3.17 25.44 7.30
N SER A 256 -4.08 25.48 6.32
CA SER A 256 -3.79 25.32 4.89
C SER A 256 -2.99 24.04 4.58
N TYR A 257 -3.35 22.95 5.24
CA TYR A 257 -2.78 21.62 5.02
C TYR A 257 -3.58 20.86 3.97
N LEU A 258 -2.87 20.27 3.03
CA LEU A 258 -3.43 19.30 2.11
C LEU A 258 -2.97 17.92 2.56
N HIS A 259 -3.90 17.14 3.13
CA HIS A 259 -3.64 15.85 3.70
C HIS A 259 -3.53 14.79 2.61
N PHE A 260 -2.43 14.06 2.65
CA PHE A 260 -2.18 12.87 1.85
C PHE A 260 -2.11 11.64 2.75
N LYS A 261 -2.59 10.52 2.21
CA LYS A 261 -2.39 9.18 2.76
C LYS A 261 -1.64 8.34 1.74
N GLU A 262 -0.99 7.29 2.18
CA GLU A 262 -0.42 6.30 1.25
C GLU A 262 -1.56 5.60 0.50
N SER A 263 -1.38 5.41 -0.79
CA SER A 263 -2.33 4.70 -1.66
C SER A 263 -2.49 3.27 -1.16
N GLN A 264 -3.74 2.81 -1.08
CA GLN A 264 -4.04 1.40 -0.81
C GLN A 264 -4.13 0.58 -2.10
N ASN A 265 -3.98 1.23 -3.27
CA ASN A 265 -3.97 0.53 -4.55
C ASN A 265 -2.63 -0.17 -4.76
N VAL A 266 -2.64 -1.50 -4.59
CA VAL A 266 -1.45 -2.37 -4.71
C VAL A 266 -0.81 -2.24 -6.10
N ASP A 267 -1.61 -2.17 -7.17
CA ASP A 267 -1.07 -2.10 -8.53
C ASP A 267 -0.26 -0.81 -8.76
N LEU A 268 -0.74 0.33 -8.25
CA LEU A 268 0.01 1.60 -8.27
C LEU A 268 1.32 1.48 -7.49
N ASN A 269 1.27 0.90 -6.28
CA ASN A 269 2.42 0.79 -5.40
C ASN A 269 3.49 -0.15 -5.98
N ASP A 270 3.09 -1.36 -6.39
CA ASP A 270 3.98 -2.39 -6.92
C ASP A 270 4.58 -1.98 -8.26
N SER A 271 3.78 -1.36 -9.14
CA SER A 271 4.26 -0.88 -10.44
C SER A 271 5.25 0.25 -10.26
N PHE A 272 4.94 1.23 -9.40
CA PHE A 272 5.87 2.33 -9.13
C PHE A 272 7.16 1.83 -8.49
N GLN A 273 7.08 0.91 -7.53
CA GLN A 273 8.25 0.27 -6.94
C GLN A 273 9.10 -0.43 -8.00
N SER A 274 8.49 -1.26 -8.86
CA SER A 274 9.18 -1.97 -9.92
C SER A 274 9.88 -1.03 -10.90
N ILE A 275 9.21 0.07 -11.27
CA ILE A 275 9.77 1.11 -12.15
C ILE A 275 10.99 1.79 -11.50
N VAL A 276 10.92 2.13 -10.21
CA VAL A 276 12.04 2.76 -9.50
C VAL A 276 13.21 1.79 -9.33
N GLU A 277 12.94 0.51 -9.07
CA GLU A 277 13.95 -0.55 -8.99
C GLU A 277 14.56 -0.93 -10.34
N GLY A 278 14.00 -0.44 -11.45
CA GLY A 278 14.49 -0.76 -12.80
C GLY A 278 14.20 -2.20 -13.23
N LYS A 279 13.30 -2.89 -12.52
CA LYS A 279 12.74 -4.16 -12.97
C LYS A 279 11.83 -3.84 -14.16
N GLU A 280 11.94 -4.61 -15.25
CA GLU A 280 11.00 -4.45 -16.35
C GLU A 280 9.59 -4.60 -15.77
N VAL A 281 8.77 -3.56 -15.94
CA VAL A 281 7.32 -3.68 -15.79
C VAL A 281 6.94 -4.79 -16.76
N VAL A 282 6.56 -5.95 -16.22
CA VAL A 282 6.12 -7.07 -17.02
C VAL A 282 5.04 -6.51 -17.94
N LYS A 283 5.33 -6.46 -19.24
CA LYS A 283 4.32 -6.19 -20.25
C LYS A 283 3.22 -7.20 -19.99
N LYS A 284 2.03 -6.72 -19.62
CA LYS A 284 0.81 -7.49 -19.81
C LYS A 284 0.69 -7.62 -21.32
N GLU A 285 1.27 -8.68 -21.88
CA GLU A 285 0.93 -9.09 -23.23
C GLU A 285 -0.57 -9.31 -23.21
N THR A 286 -1.30 -8.43 -23.89
CA THR A 286 -2.67 -8.71 -24.32
C THR A 286 -2.57 -9.84 -25.35
N SER A 287 -2.27 -11.06 -24.90
CA SER A 287 -2.38 -12.25 -25.72
C SER A 287 -3.84 -12.66 -25.71
N THR A 288 -4.54 -12.27 -26.77
CA THR A 288 -5.77 -12.94 -27.18
C THR A 288 -5.42 -14.37 -27.61
N GLN A 289 -5.19 -15.25 -26.64
CA GLN A 289 -5.18 -16.70 -26.80
C GLN A 289 -5.83 -17.31 -25.57
N SER A 290 -6.96 -17.97 -25.78
CA SER A 290 -7.80 -18.64 -24.78
C SER A 290 -7.10 -19.89 -24.23
N SER A 291 -6.00 -19.71 -23.49
CA SER A 291 -5.61 -20.66 -22.45
C SER A 291 -6.24 -20.13 -21.18
N GLY A 292 -7.33 -20.77 -20.73
CA GLY A 292 -8.14 -20.27 -19.62
C GLY A 292 -7.37 -20.05 -18.32
N ILE A 293 -8.07 -19.53 -17.31
CA ILE A 293 -7.49 -18.98 -16.09
C ILE A 293 -6.65 -20.03 -15.35
N SER A 294 -5.36 -19.77 -15.20
CA SER A 294 -4.39 -20.73 -14.70
C SER A 294 -3.78 -20.33 -13.35
N SER A 295 -3.96 -19.08 -12.93
CA SER A 295 -3.39 -18.55 -11.69
C SER A 295 -4.35 -17.62 -10.94
N PHE A 296 -4.12 -17.46 -9.64
CA PHE A 296 -4.90 -16.53 -8.82
C PHE A 296 -4.80 -15.06 -9.29
N PRO A 297 -3.61 -14.53 -9.67
CA PRO A 297 -3.53 -13.19 -10.26
C PRO A 297 -4.36 -13.05 -11.55
N GLU A 298 -4.34 -14.04 -12.43
CA GLU A 298 -5.20 -14.07 -13.63
C GLU A 298 -6.69 -14.06 -13.26
N ALA A 299 -7.09 -14.82 -12.23
CA ALA A 299 -8.47 -14.86 -11.75
C ALA A 299 -8.92 -13.52 -11.15
N LYS A 300 -8.05 -12.87 -10.36
CA LYS A 300 -8.27 -11.52 -9.82
C LYS A 300 -8.45 -10.52 -10.96
N ASP A 301 -7.54 -10.50 -11.92
CA ASP A 301 -7.62 -9.64 -13.10
C ASP A 301 -8.91 -9.88 -13.89
N PHE A 302 -9.29 -11.15 -14.07
CA PHE A 302 -10.48 -11.54 -14.79
C PHE A 302 -11.74 -10.97 -14.13
N VAL A 303 -11.85 -11.07 -12.79
CA VAL A 303 -12.96 -10.49 -12.02
C VAL A 303 -13.05 -8.98 -12.23
N LEU A 304 -11.92 -8.27 -12.08
CA LEU A 304 -11.86 -6.81 -12.17
C LEU A 304 -12.11 -6.28 -13.59
N ASN A 305 -11.72 -7.03 -14.62
CA ASN A 305 -11.99 -6.67 -16.02
C ASN A 305 -13.46 -6.90 -16.42
N HIS A 306 -14.21 -7.69 -15.65
CA HIS A 306 -15.62 -8.00 -15.92
C HIS A 306 -16.58 -7.30 -14.95
N LYS A 307 -16.21 -6.14 -14.41
CA LYS A 307 -17.09 -5.31 -13.55
C LYS A 307 -18.46 -5.03 -14.17
N ALA A 308 -18.54 -4.85 -15.49
CA ALA A 308 -19.83 -4.62 -16.17
C ALA A 308 -20.85 -5.77 -15.99
N SER A 309 -20.36 -6.97 -15.65
CA SER A 309 -21.21 -8.13 -15.35
C SER A 309 -21.59 -8.25 -13.87
N TRP A 310 -20.97 -7.48 -12.98
CA TRP A 310 -21.21 -7.63 -11.54
C TRP A 310 -22.61 -7.21 -11.16
N THR A 311 -23.10 -7.80 -10.07
CA THR A 311 -24.28 -7.32 -9.36
C THR A 311 -23.86 -6.35 -8.26
N TYR A 312 -24.48 -5.17 -8.27
CA TYR A 312 -24.21 -4.08 -7.33
C TYR A 312 -25.22 -4.09 -6.18
N GLY A 313 -24.76 -3.71 -4.98
CA GLY A 313 -25.59 -3.71 -3.77
C GLY A 313 -26.55 -2.53 -3.73
N LEU A 314 -26.15 -1.41 -4.32
CA LEU A 314 -26.93 -0.18 -4.41
C LEU A 314 -27.32 0.11 -5.86
N GLU A 315 -28.54 0.61 -6.08
CA GLU A 315 -29.09 0.85 -7.43
C GLU A 315 -28.30 1.91 -8.23
N ASP A 316 -27.61 2.82 -7.56
CA ASP A 316 -26.78 3.87 -8.17
C ASP A 316 -25.36 3.43 -8.47
N LYS A 317 -24.95 2.23 -8.02
CA LYS A 317 -23.60 1.67 -8.21
C LYS A 317 -23.53 0.81 -9.47
N ASN A 318 -22.41 0.94 -10.18
CA ASN A 318 -22.12 0.27 -11.44
C ASN A 318 -20.60 0.21 -11.67
N GLU A 319 -20.18 -0.33 -12.81
CA GLU A 319 -18.77 -0.59 -13.15
C GLU A 319 -17.89 0.67 -13.16
N SER A 320 -18.49 1.84 -13.41
CA SER A 320 -17.81 3.12 -13.58
C SER A 320 -17.62 3.88 -12.26
N ASN A 321 -18.44 3.62 -11.25
CA ASN A 321 -18.42 4.38 -9.98
C ASN A 321 -18.30 3.50 -8.72
N ILE A 322 -18.09 2.20 -8.90
CA ILE A 322 -17.76 1.29 -7.82
C ILE A 322 -16.29 1.48 -7.39
N GLU A 323 -16.06 1.79 -6.11
CA GLU A 323 -14.71 1.81 -5.56
C GLU A 323 -14.34 0.40 -5.08
N VAL A 324 -13.23 -0.14 -5.59
CA VAL A 324 -12.66 -1.39 -5.08
C VAL A 324 -11.68 -1.03 -3.97
N ILE A 325 -12.03 -1.38 -2.73
CA ILE A 325 -11.26 -1.09 -1.51
C ILE A 325 -10.12 -2.09 -1.35
N SER A 326 -10.40 -3.39 -1.54
CA SER A 326 -9.39 -4.45 -1.44
C SER A 326 -9.86 -5.72 -2.17
N VAL A 327 -8.91 -6.60 -2.49
CA VAL A 327 -9.16 -7.96 -2.94
C VAL A 327 -8.46 -8.92 -1.97
N ASN A 328 -9.08 -10.03 -1.60
CA ASN A 328 -8.43 -11.02 -0.76
C ASN A 328 -7.14 -11.53 -1.42
N GLU A 329 -6.09 -11.67 -0.63
CA GLU A 329 -4.88 -12.39 -1.03
C GLU A 329 -4.67 -13.64 -0.19
N ASN A 330 -5.59 -13.90 0.74
CA ASN A 330 -5.65 -15.11 1.54
C ASN A 330 -6.46 -16.17 0.79
N HIS A 331 -6.01 -17.43 0.84
CA HIS A 331 -6.61 -18.56 0.11
C HIS A 331 -6.52 -18.44 -1.42
N GLN A 332 -5.30 -18.32 -1.94
CA GLN A 332 -5.01 -18.28 -3.39
C GLN A 332 -5.11 -19.64 -4.08
N GLU A 333 -5.58 -20.65 -3.35
CA GLU A 333 -5.57 -22.04 -3.74
C GLU A 333 -6.77 -22.33 -4.65
N ILE A 334 -6.53 -23.13 -5.68
CA ILE A 334 -7.60 -23.56 -6.58
C ILE A 334 -8.55 -24.51 -5.84
N SER A 335 -9.85 -24.29 -6.02
CA SER A 335 -10.93 -25.11 -5.51
C SER A 335 -11.67 -25.80 -6.65
N GLU A 336 -12.54 -26.75 -6.36
CA GLU A 336 -13.30 -27.49 -7.37
C GLU A 336 -14.72 -27.75 -6.88
N ASP A 337 -15.69 -27.64 -7.80
CA ASP A 337 -17.07 -28.07 -7.61
C ASP A 337 -17.65 -28.67 -8.90
N ASP A 338 -18.96 -28.93 -8.93
CA ASP A 338 -19.65 -29.54 -10.07
C ASP A 338 -19.53 -28.75 -11.39
N ASN A 339 -19.16 -27.46 -11.36
CA ASN A 339 -18.97 -26.62 -12.54
C ASN A 339 -17.51 -26.54 -13.02
N GLY A 340 -16.57 -27.12 -12.26
CA GLY A 340 -15.14 -27.20 -12.59
C GLY A 340 -14.22 -26.61 -11.52
N SER A 341 -12.95 -26.46 -11.87
CA SER A 341 -11.94 -25.84 -11.01
C SER A 341 -12.07 -24.31 -11.04
N TYR A 342 -11.92 -23.65 -9.89
CA TYR A 342 -12.08 -22.21 -9.76
C TYR A 342 -11.20 -21.59 -8.66
N TYR A 343 -10.95 -20.29 -8.78
CA TYR A 343 -10.36 -19.46 -7.72
C TYR A 343 -11.46 -18.66 -7.01
N MET A 344 -11.38 -18.57 -5.68
CA MET A 344 -12.29 -17.76 -4.88
C MET A 344 -11.72 -16.35 -4.69
N ILE A 345 -12.39 -15.36 -5.30
CA ILE A 345 -12.01 -13.95 -5.18
C ILE A 345 -13.04 -13.22 -4.34
N VAL A 346 -12.59 -12.47 -3.36
CA VAL A 346 -13.40 -11.66 -2.46
C VAL A 346 -12.95 -10.20 -2.62
N VAL A 347 -13.86 -9.35 -3.05
CA VAL A 347 -13.61 -7.94 -3.35
C VAL A 347 -14.41 -7.07 -2.39
N SER A 348 -13.73 -6.28 -1.56
CA SER A 348 -14.40 -5.25 -0.76
C SER A 348 -14.64 -4.02 -1.62
N THR A 349 -15.86 -3.49 -1.57
CA THR A 349 -16.27 -2.32 -2.34
C THR A 349 -17.01 -1.31 -1.45
N ASP A 350 -17.10 -0.07 -1.91
CA ASP A 350 -17.78 1.02 -1.19
C ASP A 350 -19.31 0.99 -1.28
N ASP A 351 -19.88 0.03 -2.00
CA ASP A 351 -21.31 -0.26 -2.06
C ASP A 351 -21.76 -1.38 -1.11
N ASP A 352 -20.89 -1.80 -0.19
CA ASP A 352 -21.22 -2.80 0.83
C ASP A 352 -22.28 -2.23 1.78
N ASP A 353 -23.51 -2.72 1.65
CA ASP A 353 -24.71 -2.28 2.37
C ASP A 353 -24.74 -2.70 3.85
N GLY A 354 -23.68 -3.38 4.32
CA GLY A 354 -23.57 -3.84 5.70
C GLY A 354 -24.50 -5.02 6.02
N SER A 355 -24.99 -5.75 5.00
CA SER A 355 -25.71 -7.00 5.21
C SER A 355 -24.83 -8.05 5.92
N ILE A 356 -25.47 -8.93 6.68
CA ILE A 356 -24.92 -9.90 7.66
C ILE A 356 -23.87 -10.91 7.13
N THR A 357 -23.38 -10.76 5.91
CA THR A 357 -22.26 -11.53 5.35
C THR A 357 -20.95 -10.75 5.23
N GLY A 358 -20.90 -9.48 5.67
CA GLY A 358 -19.75 -8.79 6.27
C GLY A 358 -18.34 -9.03 5.74
N GLY A 359 -18.12 -9.08 4.43
CA GLY A 359 -16.78 -9.36 3.90
C GLY A 359 -16.56 -9.08 2.42
N GLY A 360 -17.32 -8.17 1.80
CA GLY A 360 -17.19 -7.87 0.37
C GLY A 360 -17.91 -8.84 -0.58
N LYS A 361 -17.93 -8.50 -1.87
CA LYS A 361 -18.48 -9.30 -2.97
C LYS A 361 -17.62 -10.54 -3.18
N GLN A 362 -18.24 -11.70 -3.33
CA GLN A 362 -17.53 -12.97 -3.52
C GLN A 362 -17.76 -13.51 -4.92
N PHE A 363 -16.70 -13.99 -5.55
CA PHE A 363 -16.68 -14.49 -6.91
C PHE A 363 -16.01 -15.85 -6.98
N LYS A 364 -16.60 -16.76 -7.76
CA LYS A 364 -15.90 -17.96 -8.25
C LYS A 364 -15.48 -17.71 -9.69
N VAL A 365 -14.20 -17.85 -9.94
CA VAL A 365 -13.58 -17.60 -11.23
C VAL A 365 -13.07 -18.91 -11.77
N TYR A 366 -13.78 -19.49 -12.72
CA TYR A 366 -13.46 -20.83 -13.21
C TYR A 366 -12.32 -20.80 -14.22
N THR A 367 -11.55 -21.88 -14.27
CA THR A 367 -10.43 -22.03 -15.20
C THR A 367 -10.86 -21.99 -16.68
N ASP A 368 -12.15 -22.16 -16.97
CA ASP A 368 -12.75 -22.02 -18.29
C ASP A 368 -13.41 -20.64 -18.52
N GLU A 369 -12.99 -19.62 -17.77
CA GLU A 369 -13.38 -18.20 -17.92
C GLU A 369 -14.84 -17.88 -17.54
N LYS A 370 -15.57 -18.81 -16.90
CA LYS A 370 -16.88 -18.47 -16.34
C LYS A 370 -16.72 -17.66 -15.05
N LEU A 371 -17.55 -16.63 -14.88
CA LEU A 371 -17.60 -15.84 -13.63
C LEU A 371 -18.92 -16.04 -12.92
N PHE A 372 -18.85 -16.39 -11.65
CA PHE A 372 -20.01 -16.49 -10.77
C PHE A 372 -19.86 -15.53 -9.60
N GLN A 373 -20.94 -14.87 -9.21
CA GLN A 373 -20.98 -13.99 -8.05
C GLN A 373 -21.95 -14.55 -7.01
N ARG A 374 -21.60 -14.43 -5.72
CA ARG A 374 -22.44 -14.88 -4.62
C ARG A 374 -23.73 -14.06 -4.55
N VAL A 375 -24.86 -14.74 -4.41
CA VAL A 375 -26.19 -14.18 -4.20
C VAL A 375 -26.80 -14.78 -2.93
N GLY A 376 -27.07 -13.93 -1.94
CA GLY A 376 -27.60 -14.33 -0.64
C GLY A 376 -26.61 -15.14 0.22
N MET A 377 -27.12 -15.95 1.16
CA MET A 377 -26.28 -16.64 2.15
C MET A 377 -25.45 -17.81 1.58
N HIS A 378 -25.91 -18.46 0.52
CA HIS A 378 -25.29 -19.71 0.04
C HIS A 378 -25.26 -19.88 -1.49
N GLY A 379 -25.90 -19.00 -2.26
CA GLY A 379 -26.01 -19.14 -3.72
C GLY A 379 -24.88 -18.46 -4.47
N PHE A 380 -24.53 -18.98 -5.64
CA PHE A 380 -23.68 -18.30 -6.62
C PHE A 380 -24.41 -18.34 -7.97
N ASP A 381 -24.57 -17.19 -8.59
CA ASP A 381 -25.18 -17.07 -9.92
C ASP A 381 -24.08 -16.76 -10.95
N GLN A 382 -24.20 -17.36 -12.14
CA GLN A 382 -23.31 -17.05 -13.24
C GLN A 382 -23.62 -15.66 -13.78
N ILE A 383 -22.61 -14.79 -13.79
CA ILE A 383 -22.72 -13.40 -14.24
C ILE A 383 -21.93 -13.13 -15.52
N TYR A 384 -21.01 -14.02 -15.89
CA TYR A 384 -20.30 -13.98 -17.16
C TYR A 384 -20.20 -15.39 -17.78
N PRO A 385 -20.50 -15.54 -19.09
CA PRO A 385 -20.55 -16.82 -19.80
C PRO A 385 -19.21 -17.54 -19.87
#